data_AF-A0A8D2L563-F1
#
_entry.id   AF-A0A8D2L563-F1
#
_cell.length_a   1.000
_cell.length_b   1.000
_cell.length_c   1.000
_cell.angle_alpha   90.00
_cell.angle_beta   90.00
_cell.angle_gamma   90.00
#
_symmetry.space_group_name_H-M   'P 1'
#
loop_
_entity.id
_entity.type
_entity.pdbx_description
1 polymer ?
#
loop_
_entity_poly.entity_id
_entity_poly.type
_entity_poly.pdbx_seq_one_letter_code
_entity_poly.pdbx_strand_id
1 'polypeptide(L)'
;ADIISTVEFNHTGELLATGDKGGRVVIFQREQESKNQPHRRGEYNVYSTFQSHEPEFDYLKSLEIEEKINKIRWLPQQNAAYFLLSTNAGDSRPHRRRDGRFLWQPCVSCNA
;
A
#
# COMPACT_ATOMS: atom_id res chain seq x y z
N ALA A 1 7.56 -18.36 1.37
CA ALA A 1 8.28 -17.27 2.06
C ALA A 1 7.78 -15.96 1.48
N ASP A 2 7.54 -14.96 2.33
CA ASP A 2 7.01 -13.66 1.91
C ASP A 2 8.11 -12.87 1.21
N ILE A 3 8.08 -12.86 -0.13
CA ILE A 3 9.07 -12.15 -0.96
C ILE A 3 8.52 -10.76 -1.24
N ILE A 4 9.17 -9.74 -0.69
CA ILE A 4 8.88 -8.34 -1.01
C ILE A 4 9.20 -8.10 -2.49
N SER A 5 8.20 -7.63 -3.24
CA SER A 5 8.31 -7.36 -4.67
C SER A 5 8.45 -5.87 -4.98
N THR A 6 7.96 -5.00 -4.10
CA THR A 6 8.03 -3.54 -4.29
C THR A 6 8.04 -2.82 -2.94
N VAL A 7 8.63 -1.62 -2.93
CA VAL A 7 8.73 -0.75 -1.76
C VAL A 7 8.64 0.71 -2.21
N GLU A 8 7.94 1.54 -1.46
CA GLU A 8 7.78 2.96 -1.77
C GLU A 8 7.53 3.81 -0.53
N PHE A 9 8.30 4.89 -0.39
CA PHE A 9 8.02 5.93 0.60
C PHE A 9 6.94 6.87 0.09
N ASN A 10 6.12 7.38 1.01
CA ASN A 10 5.28 8.52 0.70
C ASN A 10 6.14 9.79 0.54
N HIS A 11 5.54 10.85 -0.01
CA HIS A 11 6.24 12.11 -0.30
C HIS A 11 6.96 12.76 0.89
N THR A 12 6.46 12.56 2.12
CA THR A 12 7.07 13.10 3.36
C THR A 12 8.13 12.17 3.96
N GLY A 13 8.19 10.91 3.53
CA GLY A 13 8.99 9.86 4.16
C GLY A 13 8.41 9.34 5.49
N GLU A 14 7.26 9.84 5.96
CA GLU A 14 6.64 9.38 7.20
C GLU A 14 6.04 7.98 7.10
N LEU A 15 5.65 7.56 5.90
CA LEU A 15 5.07 6.26 5.61
C LEU A 15 5.92 5.51 4.58
N LEU A 16 6.08 4.22 4.82
CA LEU A 16 6.74 3.28 3.92
C LEU A 16 5.76 2.17 3.58
N ALA A 17 5.44 1.98 2.31
CA ALA A 17 4.63 0.86 1.86
C ALA A 17 5.54 -0.22 1.24
N THR A 18 5.19 -1.48 1.51
CA THR A 18 5.79 -2.66 0.89
C THR A 18 4.68 -3.51 0.30
N GLY A 19 4.94 -4.11 -0.86
CA GLY A 19 4.08 -5.12 -1.46
C GLY A 19 4.86 -6.42 -1.63
N ASP A 20 4.18 -7.56 -1.51
CA ASP A 20 4.79 -8.88 -1.67
C ASP A 20 4.24 -9.64 -2.88
N LYS A 21 4.86 -10.80 -3.17
CA LYS A 21 4.40 -11.72 -4.21
C LYS A 21 3.00 -12.31 -3.91
N GLY A 22 2.60 -12.36 -2.64
CA GLY A 22 1.31 -12.90 -2.19
C GLY A 22 0.17 -11.87 -2.17
N GLY A 23 0.33 -10.71 -2.82
CA GLY A 23 -0.75 -9.73 -2.98
C GLY A 23 -1.06 -8.88 -1.75
N ARG A 24 -0.25 -8.98 -0.70
CA ARG A 24 -0.40 -8.19 0.52
C ARG A 24 0.38 -6.90 0.44
N VAL A 25 -0.18 -5.86 1.05
CA VAL A 25 0.49 -4.58 1.27
C VAL A 25 0.67 -4.37 2.78
N VAL A 26 1.89 -4.02 3.18
CA VAL A 26 2.23 -3.63 4.55
C VAL A 26 2.73 -2.19 4.54
N ILE A 27 2.09 -1.35 5.32
CA ILE A 27 2.46 0.05 5.52
C ILE A 27 3.11 0.15 6.89
N PHE A 28 4.24 0.84 6.94
CA PHE A 28 4.94 1.20 8.14
C PHE A 28 4.91 2.71 8.33
N GLN A 29 4.84 3.16 9.58
CA GLN A 29 4.88 4.56 9.97
C GLN A 29 6.12 4.82 10.81
N ARG A 30 6.83 5.89 10.46
CA ARG A 30 7.97 6.37 11.23
C ARG A 30 7.51 6.77 12.64
N GLU A 31 8.20 6.28 13.66
CA GLU A 31 7.94 6.68 15.05
C GLU A 31 8.21 8.19 15.20
N GLN A 32 7.28 8.91 15.85
CA GLN A 32 7.45 10.33 16.12
C GLN A 32 8.51 10.54 17.21
N GLU A 33 9.33 11.57 17.07
CA GLU A 33 10.34 11.91 18.07
C GLU A 33 9.67 12.27 19.39
N SER A 34 9.72 11.34 20.35
CA SER A 34 9.35 11.64 21.73
C SER A 34 10.54 12.31 22.41
N LYS A 35 10.30 13.40 23.14
CA LYS A 35 11.33 14.10 23.94
C LYS A 35 12.05 13.17 24.94
N ASN A 36 11.46 12.02 25.25
CA ASN A 36 11.97 11.06 26.21
C ASN A 36 12.86 9.96 25.59
N GLN A 37 12.91 9.79 24.27
CA GLN A 37 13.78 8.82 23.61
C GLN A 37 14.45 9.39 22.33
N PRO A 38 15.51 10.20 22.48
CA PRO A 38 16.21 10.81 21.35
C PRO A 38 16.97 9.81 20.45
N HIS A 39 17.08 8.54 20.85
CA HIS A 39 17.85 7.52 20.13
C HIS A 39 17.04 6.67 19.14
N ARG A 40 15.69 6.76 19.12
CA ARG A 40 14.83 6.00 18.19
C ARG A 40 14.57 6.71 16.86
N ARG A 41 15.52 7.56 16.44
CA ARG A 41 15.39 8.30 15.18
C ARG A 41 15.39 7.33 14.00
N GLY A 42 14.22 7.19 13.36
CA GLY A 42 14.08 6.50 12.08
C GLY A 42 13.56 5.07 12.14
N GLU A 43 13.06 4.61 13.29
CA GLU A 43 12.35 3.33 13.37
C GLU A 43 10.97 3.43 12.70
N TYR A 44 10.64 2.41 11.90
CA TYR A 44 9.35 2.29 11.21
C TYR A 44 8.58 1.13 11.82
N ASN A 45 7.41 1.43 12.39
CA ASN A 45 6.53 0.43 13.01
C ASN A 45 5.41 0.04 12.05
N VAL A 46 4.93 -1.20 12.13
CA VAL A 46 3.79 -1.67 11.33
C VAL A 46 2.58 -0.78 11.62
N TYR A 47 2.10 -0.12 10.59
CA TYR A 47 1.02 0.83 10.64
C TYR A 47 -0.30 0.22 10.18
N SER A 48 -0.27 -0.52 9.06
CA SER A 48 -1.44 -1.21 8.51
C SER A 48 -1.00 -2.35 7.62
N THR A 49 -1.77 -3.43 7.61
CA THR A 49 -1.58 -4.58 6.72
C THR A 49 -2.91 -4.95 6.10
N PHE A 50 -2.94 -5.16 4.79
CA PHE A 50 -4.15 -5.59 4.08
C PHE A 50 -3.82 -6.43 2.86
N GLN A 51 -4.77 -7.29 2.48
CA GLN A 51 -4.72 -8.08 1.27
C GLN A 51 -5.27 -7.24 0.12
N SER A 52 -4.42 -6.91 -0.86
CA SER A 52 -4.82 -6.03 -1.95
C SER A 52 -5.29 -6.80 -3.17
N HIS A 53 -4.63 -7.90 -3.51
CA HIS A 53 -4.96 -8.74 -4.68
C HIS A 53 -5.03 -10.20 -4.24
N GLU A 54 -5.87 -10.97 -4.93
CA GLU A 54 -6.00 -12.42 -4.80
C GLU A 54 -5.64 -13.03 -6.16
N PRO A 55 -5.35 -14.35 -6.25
CA PRO A 55 -5.14 -15.00 -7.53
C PRO A 55 -6.43 -14.93 -8.36
N GLU A 56 -6.29 -14.57 -9.63
CA GLU A 56 -7.41 -14.47 -10.56
C GLU A 56 -7.08 -15.26 -11.84
N PHE A 57 -8.10 -15.68 -12.59
CA PHE A 57 -7.92 -16.39 -13.86
C PHE A 57 -8.75 -15.74 -14.97
N ASP A 58 -8.09 -15.33 -16.05
CA ASP A 58 -8.74 -14.84 -17.27
C ASP A 58 -9.09 -16.03 -18.16
N TYR A 59 -10.38 -16.42 -18.18
CA TYR A 59 -10.87 -17.55 -18.98
C TYR A 59 -10.80 -17.31 -20.48
N LEU A 60 -10.87 -16.07 -20.95
CA LEU A 60 -10.83 -15.74 -22.38
C LEU A 60 -9.42 -15.85 -22.92
N LYS A 61 -8.42 -15.45 -22.11
CA LYS A 61 -7.00 -15.55 -22.46
C LYS A 61 -6.35 -16.84 -21.97
N SER A 62 -7.06 -17.63 -21.17
CA SER A 62 -6.51 -18.80 -20.46
C SER A 62 -5.23 -18.44 -19.70
N LEU A 63 -5.27 -17.33 -18.97
CA LEU A 63 -4.11 -16.74 -18.31
C LEU A 63 -4.36 -16.65 -16.80
N GLU A 64 -3.43 -17.19 -16.01
CA GLU A 64 -3.38 -16.97 -14.57
C GLU A 64 -2.84 -15.56 -14.27
N ILE A 65 -3.57 -14.81 -13.47
CA ILE A 65 -3.19 -13.49 -12.99
C ILE A 65 -2.64 -13.67 -11.58
N GLU A 66 -1.32 -13.53 -11.45
CA GLU A 66 -0.68 -13.53 -10.13
C GLU A 66 -1.18 -12.36 -9.28
N GLU A 67 -1.41 -12.63 -8.01
CA GLU A 67 -1.71 -11.67 -6.95
C GLU A 67 -0.55 -10.71 -6.65
N LYS A 68 0.66 -10.98 -7.16
CA LYS A 68 1.87 -10.21 -6.94
C LYS A 68 1.67 -8.70 -7.10
N ILE A 69 2.05 -7.95 -6.07
CA ILE A 69 2.11 -6.49 -6.16
C ILE A 69 3.31 -6.09 -7.02
N ASN A 70 3.06 -5.52 -8.19
CA ASN A 70 4.11 -5.10 -9.11
C ASN A 70 4.62 -3.70 -8.81
N LYS A 71 3.73 -2.78 -8.45
CA LYS A 71 4.07 -1.40 -8.06
C LYS A 71 3.11 -0.90 -7.00
N ILE A 72 3.63 -0.03 -6.16
CA ILE A 72 2.87 0.83 -5.26
C ILE A 72 3.16 2.28 -5.67
N ARG A 73 2.13 3.14 -5.59
CA ARG A 73 2.25 4.58 -5.74
C ARG A 73 1.45 5.31 -4.67
N TRP A 74 2.11 6.08 -3.82
CA TRP A 74 1.42 7.04 -2.95
C TRP A 74 0.86 8.18 -3.80
N LEU A 75 -0.41 8.50 -3.60
CA LEU A 75 -1.03 9.67 -4.23
C LEU A 75 -0.89 10.89 -3.33
N PRO A 76 -0.88 12.12 -3.89
CA PRO A 76 -0.92 13.33 -3.10
C PRO A 76 -2.07 13.29 -2.10
N GLN A 77 -1.77 13.70 -0.87
CA GLN A 77 -2.76 13.69 0.20
C GLN A 77 -3.85 14.71 -0.13
N GLN A 78 -5.08 14.23 -0.36
CA GLN A 78 -6.27 15.08 -0.47
C GLN A 78 -6.98 15.05 0.90
N ASN A 79 -7.04 16.21 1.56
CA ASN A 79 -7.54 16.37 2.93
C ASN A 79 -6.67 15.62 3.96
N ALA A 80 -7.25 15.16 5.07
CA ALA A 80 -6.54 14.41 6.11
C ALA A 80 -6.36 12.89 5.80
N ALA A 81 -6.73 12.43 4.60
CA ALA A 81 -6.71 11.01 4.23
C ALA A 81 -5.51 10.68 3.34
N TYR A 82 -4.83 9.56 3.64
CA TYR A 82 -3.81 9.00 2.76
C TYR A 82 -4.43 8.14 1.67
N PHE A 83 -3.83 8.19 0.49
CA PHE A 83 -4.23 7.45 -0.69
C PHE A 83 -3.04 6.72 -1.29
N LEU A 84 -3.25 5.47 -1.69
CA LEU A 84 -2.23 4.58 -2.20
C LEU A 84 -2.80 3.76 -3.36
N LEU A 85 -2.09 3.71 -4.48
CA LEU A 85 -2.39 2.84 -5.60
C LEU A 85 -1.49 1.61 -5.53
N SER A 86 -2.07 0.44 -5.73
CA SER A 86 -1.34 -0.83 -5.87
C SER A 86 -1.72 -1.46 -7.19
N THR A 87 -0.77 -2.06 -7.90
CA THR A 87 -1.02 -2.64 -9.22
C THR A 87 -0.48 -4.06 -9.30
N ASN A 88 -1.26 -5.00 -9.83
CA ASN A 88 -0.76 -6.29 -10.30
C ASN A 88 -0.72 -6.30 -11.84
N ALA A 89 -0.68 -7.48 -12.47
CA ALA A 89 -0.65 -7.59 -13.94
C ALA A 89 -2.02 -7.31 -14.60
N GLY A 90 -3.12 -7.52 -13.88
CA GLY A 90 -4.47 -7.43 -14.42
C GLY A 90 -5.24 -6.17 -14.03
N ASP A 91 -4.92 -5.56 -12.88
CA ASP A 91 -5.71 -4.51 -12.26
C ASP A 91 -4.83 -3.51 -11.46
N SER A 92 -5.39 -2.32 -11.26
CA SER A 92 -4.84 -1.25 -10.43
C SER A 92 -5.87 -0.86 -9.37
N ARG A 93 -5.57 -1.14 -8.10
CA ARG A 93 -6.48 -0.95 -6.97
C ARG A 93 -6.07 0.26 -6.12
N PRO A 94 -6.90 1.32 -6.09
CA PRO A 94 -6.69 2.43 -5.18
C PRO A 94 -7.24 2.11 -3.78
N HIS A 95 -6.49 2.54 -2.78
CA HIS A 95 -6.77 2.38 -1.37
C HIS A 95 -6.80 3.74 -0.70
N ARG A 96 -7.81 3.94 0.16
CA ARG A 96 -7.94 5.15 0.96
C ARG A 96 -7.94 4.79 2.44
N ARG A 97 -7.20 5.56 3.23
CA ARG A 97 -7.26 5.45 4.68
C ARG A 97 -8.56 6.05 5.20
N ARG A 98 -9.35 5.25 5.92
CA ARG A 98 -10.49 5.68 6.75
C ARG A 98 -10.44 4.95 8.09
N ASP A 99 -10.73 5.67 9.17
CA ASP A 99 -10.85 5.09 10.52
C ASP A 99 -9.66 4.21 10.93
N GLY A 100 -8.45 4.64 10.58
CA GLY A 100 -7.22 3.95 10.93
C GLY A 100 -6.85 2.75 10.04
N ARG A 101 -7.63 2.42 8.99
CA ARG A 101 -7.34 1.31 8.07
C ARG A 101 -7.33 1.78 6.62
N PHE A 102 -6.53 1.11 5.79
CA PHE A 102 -6.61 1.25 4.34
C PHE A 102 -7.69 0.31 3.82
N LEU A 103 -8.61 0.87 3.04
CA LEU A 103 -9.71 0.14 2.44
C LEU A 103 -9.69 0.38 0.93
N TRP A 104 -10.05 -0.65 0.17
CA TRP A 104 -10.28 -0.50 -1.26
C TRP A 104 -11.33 0.59 -1.51
N GLN A 105 -10.99 1.51 -2.39
CA GLN A 105 -11.91 2.56 -2.82
C GLN A 105 -12.29 2.32 -4.28
N PRO A 106 -13.55 1.98 -4.60
CA PRO A 106 -13.99 1.96 -5.98
C PRO A 106 -13.82 3.36 -6.60
N CYS A 107 -13.29 3.43 -7.82
CA CYS A 107 -13.27 4.66 -8.62
C CYS A 107 -14.71 5.07 -8.96
N VAL A 108 -15.35 5.85 -8.09
CA VAL A 108 -16.60 6.57 -8.38
C VAL A 108 -16.42 8.09 -8.35
N SER A 109 -15.20 8.59 -8.10
CA SER A 109 -14.90 10.03 -8.14
C SER A 109 -13.39 10.28 -8.02
N CYS A 110 -12.64 10.03 -9.10
CA CYS A 110 -11.38 10.71 -9.32
C CYS A 110 -11.68 12.01 -10.08
N ASN A 111 -12.31 12.98 -9.41
CA ASN A 111 -12.24 14.36 -9.91
C ASN A 111 -10.95 14.96 -9.38
N ALA A 112 -10.10 15.35 -10.33
CA ALA A 112 -8.93 16.20 -10.12
C ALA A 112 -9.31 17.54 -9.47
#